data_AF-A0A954YFY2-F1
#
_entry.id   AF-A0A954YFY2-F1
#
_cell.length_a   1.000
_cell.length_b   1.000
_cell.length_c   1.000
_cell.angle_alpha   90.00
_cell.angle_beta   90.00
_cell.angle_gamma   90.00
#
_symmetry.space_group_name_H-M   'P 1'
#
loop_
_entity.id
_entity.type
_entity.pdbx_description
1 polymer ?
#
loop_
_entity_poly.entity_id
_entity_poly.type
_entity_poly.pdbx_seq_one_letter_code
_entity_poly.pdbx_strand_id
1 'polypeptide(L)'
;MSPSRRVCWILLLAAGVSTWVGCSKPAGEQTQVEAPNPVTPPTNVTTSPAPEAQVPPQPAQDVSDDTPRLLVESQGWDTVTALMKLLNEDTRLSAAVRLARLSEVKPACLPDPIPDSLLSKLTVEPLSDLYWAIGLPTDGSTARLRCPVLIEMDGTVIEPADGAEAETALLYAPTEAGFPSVIITPHRLLLISERVYAAAVGKDFAPLRFEMREKDGIRYVALVLPLDDARQQQPDATEAVEVAQYRWDAYERLFVGPISASYPEPYNGRFEMDLELSEALLPKGGDLEVEPLENKPPPGIPGTDPNQVTEPPF
;
A
#
# COMPACT_ATOMS: atom_id res chain seq x y z
N MET A 1 42.08 31.75 -5.51
CA MET A 1 41.28 31.90 -6.74
C MET A 1 41.81 30.91 -7.77
N SER A 2 41.11 29.79 -7.96
CA SER A 2 41.45 28.73 -8.92
C SER A 2 40.13 28.23 -9.53
N PRO A 3 40.06 27.95 -10.85
CA PRO A 3 38.80 27.98 -11.58
C PRO A 3 38.05 26.64 -11.61
N SER A 4 36.74 26.80 -11.44
CA SER A 4 35.62 26.01 -11.96
C SER A 4 35.93 24.99 -13.06
N ARG A 5 35.62 23.72 -12.81
CA ARG A 5 35.35 22.70 -13.84
C ARG A 5 33.88 22.29 -13.74
N ARG A 6 33.08 22.79 -14.68
CA ARG A 6 31.71 22.29 -14.95
C ARG A 6 31.83 21.04 -15.81
N VAL A 7 31.27 19.93 -15.34
CA VAL A 7 31.08 18.72 -16.15
C VAL A 7 29.64 18.72 -16.66
N CYS A 8 29.50 18.85 -17.97
CA CYS A 8 28.27 18.67 -18.72
C CYS A 8 28.05 17.17 -18.92
N TRP A 9 26.91 16.64 -18.48
CA TRP A 9 26.43 15.34 -18.95
C TRP A 9 25.23 15.56 -19.87
N ILE A 10 25.43 15.18 -21.13
CA ILE A 10 24.41 15.03 -22.17
C ILE A 10 23.87 13.61 -22.03
N LEU A 11 22.56 13.44 -21.85
CA LEU A 11 21.91 12.14 -21.89
C LEU A 11 20.95 12.10 -23.09
N LEU A 12 21.25 11.17 -23.99
CA LEU A 12 20.57 10.89 -25.24
C LEU A 12 19.21 10.24 -25.00
N LEU A 13 18.19 10.78 -25.66
CA LEU A 13 16.88 10.16 -25.88
C LEU A 13 17.02 9.01 -26.89
N ALA A 14 16.54 7.81 -26.53
CA ALA A 14 16.27 6.74 -27.47
C ALA A 14 14.79 6.34 -27.34
N ALA A 15 14.02 6.67 -28.38
CA ALA A 15 12.65 6.25 -28.57
C ALA A 15 12.61 4.80 -29.08
N GLY A 16 11.86 3.94 -28.41
CA GLY A 16 11.58 2.57 -28.83
C GLY A 16 10.08 2.38 -29.03
N VAL A 17 9.63 2.50 -30.28
CA VAL A 17 8.29 2.13 -30.73
C VAL A 17 8.28 0.63 -30.99
N SER A 18 7.36 -0.11 -30.39
CA SER A 18 7.04 -1.47 -30.82
C SER A 18 5.53 -1.63 -31.00
N THR A 19 5.16 -1.55 -32.27
CA THR A 19 3.88 -2.00 -32.84
C THR A 19 3.81 -3.52 -32.79
N TRP A 20 2.70 -4.07 -32.29
CA TRP A 20 2.28 -5.42 -32.63
C TRP A 20 0.91 -5.37 -33.31
N VAL A 21 0.94 -5.76 -34.58
CA VAL A 21 -0.19 -6.07 -35.45
C VAL A 21 -0.26 -7.59 -35.53
N GLY A 22 -1.46 -8.18 -35.45
CA GLY A 22 -1.66 -9.47 -36.08
C GLY A 22 -2.78 -10.35 -35.54
N CYS A 23 -3.85 -10.42 -36.35
CA CYS A 23 -4.63 -11.60 -36.70
C CYS A 23 -5.95 -11.90 -35.97
N SER A 24 -6.94 -12.07 -36.84
CA SER A 24 -8.39 -12.17 -36.63
C SER A 24 -8.90 -13.62 -36.70
N LYS A 25 -9.96 -13.90 -35.92
CA LYS A 25 -11.16 -14.78 -36.18
C LYS A 25 -10.96 -16.27 -36.58
N PRO A 26 -11.97 -17.18 -36.51
CA PRO A 26 -13.45 -16.98 -36.53
C PRO A 26 -14.26 -17.78 -35.46
N ALA A 27 -15.45 -17.30 -35.06
CA ALA A 27 -16.81 -17.78 -35.40
C ALA A 27 -17.25 -19.15 -34.83
N GLY A 28 -18.45 -19.14 -34.23
CA GLY A 28 -19.25 -20.29 -33.77
C GLY A 28 -19.89 -19.94 -32.43
N GLU A 29 -21.16 -20.18 -32.12
CA GLU A 29 -22.30 -20.68 -32.87
C GLU A 29 -23.52 -20.31 -32.01
N GLN A 30 -24.63 -19.89 -32.64
CA GLN A 30 -25.87 -19.54 -31.94
C GLN A 30 -26.60 -20.81 -31.51
N THR A 31 -27.22 -20.81 -30.33
CA THR A 31 -28.37 -21.69 -30.09
C THR A 31 -29.40 -20.94 -29.26
N GLN A 32 -30.48 -20.53 -29.95
CA GLN A 32 -31.77 -20.21 -29.37
C GLN A 32 -32.44 -21.53 -28.94
N VAL A 33 -33.02 -21.57 -27.75
CA VAL A 33 -34.05 -22.57 -27.40
C VAL A 33 -35.29 -21.84 -26.88
N GLU A 34 -36.19 -21.66 -27.84
CA GLU A 34 -37.65 -21.75 -27.83
C GLU A 34 -38.37 -22.07 -26.50
N ALA A 35 -39.37 -21.23 -26.21
CA ALA A 35 -40.41 -21.43 -25.19
C ALA A 35 -41.61 -22.21 -25.76
N PRO A 36 -42.45 -22.78 -24.89
CA PRO A 36 -43.89 -22.84 -25.18
C PRO A 36 -44.76 -22.27 -24.04
N ASN A 37 -45.67 -21.37 -24.44
CA ASN A 37 -46.90 -20.95 -23.77
C ASN A 37 -47.99 -22.06 -23.86
N PRO A 38 -49.28 -21.87 -23.48
CA PRO A 38 -49.92 -21.20 -22.32
C PRO A 38 -51.04 -22.09 -21.69
N VAL A 39 -51.54 -21.79 -20.47
CA VAL A 39 -52.93 -22.13 -20.05
C VAL A 39 -53.46 -21.09 -19.03
N THR A 40 -54.70 -20.65 -19.25
CA THR A 40 -55.45 -19.56 -18.55
C THR A 40 -56.43 -20.11 -17.46
N PRO A 41 -57.28 -19.30 -16.79
CA PRO A 41 -57.39 -19.08 -15.33
C PRO A 41 -58.57 -19.89 -14.67
N PRO A 42 -59.00 -19.66 -13.39
CA PRO A 42 -59.94 -18.53 -13.10
C PRO A 42 -60.04 -18.01 -11.62
N THR A 43 -60.83 -16.93 -11.48
CA THR A 43 -61.75 -16.55 -10.36
C THR A 43 -61.27 -15.80 -9.11
N ASN A 44 -61.63 -14.50 -9.10
CA ASN A 44 -62.16 -13.65 -8.02
C ASN A 44 -62.32 -14.24 -6.60
N VAL A 45 -61.78 -13.52 -5.61
CA VAL A 45 -62.52 -13.19 -4.37
C VAL A 45 -62.24 -11.74 -3.99
N THR A 46 -63.32 -10.95 -3.99
CA THR A 46 -63.45 -9.63 -3.40
C THR A 46 -63.44 -9.72 -1.88
N THR A 47 -62.59 -8.94 -1.21
CA THR A 47 -62.83 -8.52 0.18
C THR A 47 -62.46 -7.06 0.34
N SER A 48 -63.45 -6.25 0.76
CA SER A 48 -63.30 -4.83 1.08
C SER A 48 -62.44 -4.62 2.33
N PRO A 49 -61.75 -3.47 2.43
CA PRO A 49 -60.90 -3.11 3.56
C PRO A 49 -61.72 -2.61 4.76
N ALA A 50 -61.25 -2.94 5.97
CA ALA A 50 -61.68 -2.33 7.22
C ALA A 50 -60.94 -0.99 7.43
N PRO A 51 -61.53 -0.01 8.13
CA PRO A 51 -60.95 1.33 8.30
C PRO A 51 -59.93 1.32 9.44
N GLU A 52 -58.64 1.44 9.12
CA GLU A 52 -57.59 1.69 10.11
C GLU A 52 -57.31 3.18 10.28
N ALA A 53 -57.11 3.52 11.55
CA ALA A 53 -57.09 4.87 12.10
C ALA A 53 -56.04 5.78 11.46
N GLN A 54 -56.43 7.05 11.29
CA GLN A 54 -55.52 8.14 10.95
C GLN A 54 -54.45 8.28 12.02
N VAL A 55 -53.23 7.84 11.69
CA VAL A 55 -52.03 8.14 12.45
C VAL A 55 -51.73 9.64 12.24
N PRO A 56 -51.61 10.47 13.30
CA PRO A 56 -51.27 11.87 13.15
C PRO A 56 -49.89 12.00 12.46
N PRO A 57 -49.68 13.02 11.61
CA PRO A 57 -48.41 13.21 10.93
C PRO A 57 -47.31 13.40 11.98
N GLN A 58 -46.36 12.46 12.03
CA GLN A 58 -45.12 12.65 12.75
C GLN A 58 -44.44 13.91 12.17
N PRO A 59 -44.03 14.88 13.01
CA PRO A 59 -43.18 15.96 12.54
C PRO A 59 -41.92 15.35 11.93
N ALA A 60 -41.58 15.79 10.72
CA ALA A 60 -40.34 15.44 10.05
C ALA A 60 -39.20 15.64 11.05
N GLN A 61 -38.57 14.54 11.46
CA GLN A 61 -37.31 14.63 12.15
C GLN A 61 -36.34 15.27 11.16
N ASP A 62 -35.81 16.43 11.53
CA ASP A 62 -34.60 16.98 10.92
C ASP A 62 -33.55 15.88 11.02
N VAL A 63 -33.37 15.15 9.92
CA VAL A 63 -32.22 14.30 9.73
C VAL A 63 -31.10 15.32 9.52
N SER A 64 -30.39 15.66 10.59
CA SER A 64 -29.16 16.43 10.48
C SER A 64 -28.28 15.70 9.47
N ASP A 65 -28.21 16.26 8.27
CA ASP A 65 -27.33 15.83 7.21
C ASP A 65 -25.92 16.24 7.62
N ASP A 66 -25.38 15.52 8.62
CA ASP A 66 -24.07 15.71 9.25
C ASP A 66 -22.95 15.17 8.33
N THR A 67 -23.21 15.23 7.03
CA THR A 67 -22.25 14.88 5.99
C THR A 67 -21.17 15.97 6.02
N PRO A 68 -19.88 15.63 6.19
CA PRO A 68 -18.80 16.61 6.15
C PRO A 68 -18.83 17.35 4.81
N ARG A 69 -19.12 18.66 4.85
CA ARG A 69 -19.11 19.52 3.66
C ARG A 69 -17.88 20.41 3.69
N LEU A 70 -17.20 20.52 2.55
CA LEU A 70 -16.14 21.52 2.41
C LEU A 70 -16.74 22.92 2.51
N LEU A 71 -16.15 23.74 3.35
CA LEU A 71 -16.57 25.12 3.53
C LEU A 71 -16.30 25.89 2.23
N VAL A 72 -17.33 26.57 1.69
CA VAL A 72 -17.22 27.31 0.42
C VAL A 72 -16.12 28.38 0.50
N GLU A 73 -16.01 29.05 1.64
CA GLU A 73 -14.97 30.03 1.95
C GLU A 73 -13.54 29.48 1.89
N SER A 74 -13.35 28.16 2.03
CA SER A 74 -12.02 27.54 2.00
C SER A 74 -11.28 27.75 0.67
N GLN A 75 -12.01 27.98 -0.42
CA GLN A 75 -11.42 28.28 -1.74
C GLN A 75 -10.63 29.59 -1.74
N GLY A 76 -10.97 30.53 -0.85
CA GLY A 76 -10.32 31.83 -0.73
C GLY A 76 -9.15 31.86 0.26
N TRP A 77 -8.93 30.79 1.04
CA TRP A 77 -7.84 30.77 2.01
C TRP A 77 -6.49 30.65 1.29
N ASP A 78 -5.50 31.42 1.74
CA ASP A 78 -4.10 31.23 1.41
C ASP A 78 -3.47 30.15 2.32
N THR A 79 -2.20 29.81 2.09
CA THR A 79 -1.49 28.78 2.87
C THR A 79 -1.50 29.09 4.37
N VAL A 80 -1.25 30.35 4.75
CA VAL A 80 -1.18 30.77 6.16
C VAL A 80 -2.54 30.65 6.83
N THR A 81 -3.60 31.12 6.18
CA THR A 81 -4.97 31.02 6.69
C THR A 81 -5.41 29.57 6.81
N ALA A 82 -5.11 28.75 5.79
CA ALA A 82 -5.44 27.33 5.81
C ALA A 82 -4.70 26.60 6.95
N LEU A 83 -3.42 26.89 7.20
CA LEU A 83 -2.69 26.34 8.35
C LEU A 83 -3.32 26.70 9.70
N MET A 84 -3.69 27.97 9.90
CA MET A 84 -4.38 28.39 11.12
C MET A 84 -5.72 27.69 11.30
N LYS A 85 -6.43 27.41 10.20
CA LYS A 85 -7.70 26.68 10.18
C LYS A 85 -7.53 25.17 10.37
N LEU A 86 -6.37 24.60 10.03
CA LEU A 86 -6.06 23.18 10.22
C LEU A 86 -6.08 22.78 11.71
N LEU A 87 -5.70 23.72 12.58
CA LEU A 87 -5.70 23.53 14.03
C LEU A 87 -7.12 23.42 14.63
N ASN A 88 -8.14 23.94 13.95
CA ASN A 88 -9.53 23.88 14.42
C ASN A 88 -10.25 22.69 13.80
N GLU A 89 -10.82 21.83 14.64
CA GLU A 89 -11.57 20.62 14.26
C GLU A 89 -12.67 20.88 13.22
N ASP A 90 -13.47 21.94 13.41
CA ASP A 90 -14.60 22.26 12.53
C ASP A 90 -14.16 22.65 11.11
N THR A 91 -12.93 23.15 10.97
CA THR A 91 -12.39 23.63 9.69
C THR A 91 -11.28 22.76 9.13
N ARG A 92 -10.84 21.74 9.89
CA ARG A 92 -9.63 20.94 9.62
C ARG A 92 -9.65 20.28 8.26
N LEU A 93 -10.76 19.60 7.91
CA LEU A 93 -10.89 18.92 6.63
C LEU A 93 -10.79 19.90 5.45
N SER A 94 -11.50 21.03 5.54
CA SER A 94 -11.48 22.06 4.50
C SER A 94 -10.10 22.69 4.34
N ALA A 95 -9.39 22.91 5.45
CA ALA A 95 -8.03 23.42 5.47
C ALA A 95 -7.04 22.45 4.82
N ALA A 96 -7.10 21.16 5.18
CA ALA A 96 -6.24 20.13 4.63
C ALA A 96 -6.41 19.98 3.11
N VAL A 97 -7.66 19.92 2.63
CA VAL A 97 -7.97 19.88 1.20
C VAL A 97 -7.47 21.13 0.49
N ARG A 98 -7.59 22.30 1.11
CA ARG A 98 -7.09 23.56 0.53
C ARG A 98 -5.56 23.55 0.42
N LEU A 99 -4.84 23.12 1.45
CA LEU A 99 -3.38 23.02 1.43
C LEU A 99 -2.90 22.05 0.34
N ALA A 100 -3.52 20.87 0.23
CA ALA A 100 -3.22 19.92 -0.84
C ALA A 100 -3.45 20.52 -2.25
N ARG A 101 -4.50 21.32 -2.43
CA ARG A 101 -4.75 22.00 -3.72
C ARG A 101 -3.75 23.12 -4.01
N LEU A 102 -3.27 23.81 -2.97
CA LEU A 102 -2.28 24.88 -3.11
C LEU A 102 -0.87 24.34 -3.42
N SER A 103 -0.55 23.11 -3.00
CA SER A 103 0.76 22.49 -3.23
C SER A 103 0.92 21.88 -4.62
N GLU A 104 -0.11 21.91 -5.47
CA GLU A 104 -0.17 21.26 -6.80
C GLU A 104 -0.01 19.73 -6.78
N VAL A 105 0.06 19.11 -5.59
CA VAL A 105 0.05 17.66 -5.42
C VAL A 105 -1.35 17.14 -5.77
N LYS A 106 -1.42 16.02 -6.50
CA LYS A 106 -2.68 15.40 -6.95
C LYS A 106 -2.83 14.02 -6.33
N PRO A 107 -3.06 13.95 -5.01
CA PRO A 107 -3.04 12.68 -4.32
C PRO A 107 -4.27 11.86 -4.66
N ALA A 108 -4.11 10.54 -4.68
CA ALA A 108 -5.19 9.61 -5.04
C ALA A 108 -6.46 9.75 -4.17
N CYS A 109 -6.33 10.20 -2.92
CA CYS A 109 -7.48 10.43 -2.03
C CYS A 109 -8.23 11.75 -2.30
N LEU A 110 -7.67 12.69 -3.07
CA LEU A 110 -8.29 14.00 -3.38
C LEU A 110 -8.34 14.25 -4.89
N PRO A 111 -9.14 13.46 -5.65
CA PRO A 111 -9.37 13.74 -7.06
C PRO A 111 -10.03 15.11 -7.25
N ASP A 112 -9.86 15.73 -8.42
CA ASP A 112 -10.53 16.98 -8.78
C ASP A 112 -11.48 16.75 -9.97
N PRO A 113 -12.81 16.90 -9.81
CA PRO A 113 -13.55 17.22 -8.58
C PRO A 113 -13.60 16.04 -7.58
N ILE A 114 -13.75 16.35 -6.28
CA ILE A 114 -13.93 15.35 -5.22
C ILE A 114 -15.40 14.91 -5.21
N PRO A 115 -15.72 13.62 -5.42
CA PRO A 115 -17.10 13.13 -5.30
C PRO A 115 -17.60 13.20 -3.85
N ASP A 116 -18.88 13.54 -3.64
CA ASP A 116 -19.50 13.62 -2.30
C ASP A 116 -19.35 12.30 -1.51
N SER A 117 -19.41 11.16 -2.19
CA SER A 117 -19.24 9.82 -1.61
C SER A 117 -17.83 9.54 -1.09
N LEU A 118 -16.82 10.24 -1.62
CA LEU A 118 -15.45 10.20 -1.16
C LEU A 118 -15.25 11.24 -0.05
N LEU A 119 -15.79 12.44 -0.24
CA LEU A 119 -15.70 13.54 0.72
C LEU A 119 -16.24 13.14 2.09
N SER A 120 -17.37 12.45 2.14
CA SER A 120 -17.97 11.97 3.40
C SER A 120 -17.14 10.95 4.16
N LYS A 121 -16.13 10.36 3.50
CA LYS A 121 -15.21 9.37 4.10
C LYS A 121 -13.85 9.96 4.43
N LEU A 122 -13.47 11.11 3.85
CA LEU A 122 -12.17 11.70 4.09
C LEU A 122 -12.01 12.08 5.56
N THR A 123 -10.86 11.74 6.11
CA THR A 123 -10.52 12.03 7.51
C THR A 123 -9.18 12.76 7.55
N VAL A 124 -9.05 13.68 8.50
CA VAL A 124 -7.77 14.34 8.82
C VAL A 124 -7.37 13.96 10.24
N GLU A 125 -6.27 13.23 10.35
CA GLU A 125 -5.73 12.76 11.62
C GLU A 125 -4.49 13.59 12.01
N PRO A 126 -4.47 14.23 13.19
CA PRO A 126 -3.24 14.82 13.73
C PRO A 126 -2.30 13.70 14.17
N LEU A 127 -1.07 13.68 13.64
CA LEU A 127 -0.09 12.64 13.96
C LEU A 127 0.89 13.09 15.05
N SER A 128 1.20 14.38 15.07
CA SER A 128 2.06 15.05 16.03
C SER A 128 1.82 16.55 15.94
N ASP A 129 2.56 17.34 16.73
CA ASP A 129 2.56 18.80 16.61
C ASP A 129 3.12 19.31 15.27
N LEU A 130 3.83 18.44 14.53
CA LEU A 130 4.50 18.79 13.27
C LEU A 130 3.73 18.32 12.04
N TYR A 131 2.85 17.32 12.17
CA TYR A 131 2.26 16.64 11.02
C TYR A 131 0.78 16.32 11.21
N TRP A 132 0.02 16.54 10.14
CA TRP A 132 -1.33 16.03 9.93
C TRP A 132 -1.32 15.08 8.74
N ALA A 133 -2.24 14.12 8.72
CA ALA A 133 -2.47 13.27 7.57
C ALA A 133 -3.93 13.38 7.10
N ILE A 134 -4.12 13.51 5.80
CA ILE A 134 -5.43 13.35 5.16
C ILE A 134 -5.45 12.04 4.36
N GLY A 135 -6.55 11.30 4.45
CA GLY A 135 -6.70 10.04 3.74
C GLY A 135 -8.06 9.40 3.97
N LEU A 136 -8.18 8.14 3.54
CA LEU A 136 -9.40 7.36 3.67
C LEU A 136 -9.27 6.37 4.83
N PRO A 137 -10.11 6.43 5.87
CA PRO A 137 -10.05 5.48 6.98
C PRO A 137 -10.30 4.06 6.47
N THR A 138 -9.62 3.11 7.10
CA THR A 138 -9.74 1.68 6.80
C THR A 138 -10.28 0.95 8.02
N ASP A 139 -11.12 -0.06 7.79
CA ASP A 139 -11.71 -0.89 8.85
C ASP A 139 -12.47 -0.10 9.93
N GLY A 140 -13.01 1.07 9.56
CA GLY A 140 -13.71 1.97 10.48
C GLY A 140 -12.81 2.69 11.49
N SER A 141 -11.48 2.60 11.36
CA SER A 141 -10.51 3.24 12.25
C SER A 141 -9.90 4.48 11.61
N THR A 142 -9.90 5.61 12.33
CA THR A 142 -9.19 6.83 11.92
C THR A 142 -7.68 6.72 12.12
N ALA A 143 -7.25 5.78 12.98
CA ALA A 143 -5.83 5.49 13.23
C ALA A 143 -5.17 4.73 12.05
N ARG A 144 -5.91 4.38 11.01
CA ARG A 144 -5.38 3.72 9.81
C ARG A 144 -5.95 4.34 8.54
N LEU A 145 -5.14 5.09 7.81
CA LEU A 145 -5.55 5.80 6.59
C LEU A 145 -4.93 5.16 5.34
N ARG A 146 -5.74 4.97 4.30
CA ARG A 146 -5.32 4.59 2.95
C ARG A 146 -5.11 5.83 2.08
N CYS A 147 -4.17 5.73 1.15
CA CYS A 147 -3.74 6.82 0.26
C CYS A 147 -3.41 8.09 1.06
N PRO A 148 -2.59 7.99 2.13
CA PRO A 148 -2.34 9.11 3.02
C PRO A 148 -1.52 10.20 2.30
N VAL A 149 -1.82 11.44 2.65
CA VAL A 149 -1.03 12.62 2.30
C VAL A 149 -0.69 13.34 3.58
N LEU A 150 0.57 13.70 3.75
CA LEU A 150 1.02 14.40 4.94
C LEU A 150 1.03 15.90 4.69
N ILE A 151 0.71 16.66 5.73
CA ILE A 151 0.77 18.11 5.77
C ILE A 151 1.66 18.45 6.96
N GLU A 152 2.77 19.12 6.68
CA GLU A 152 3.70 19.61 7.69
C GLU A 152 3.23 20.95 8.28
N MET A 153 3.75 21.31 9.44
CA MET A 153 3.41 22.55 10.16
C MET A 153 3.66 23.84 9.38
N ASP A 154 4.53 23.82 8.37
CA ASP A 154 4.80 24.97 7.49
C ASP A 154 3.87 25.01 6.26
N GLY A 155 2.99 24.01 6.10
CA GLY A 155 2.06 23.88 4.99
C GLY A 155 2.60 23.07 3.81
N THR A 156 3.82 22.54 3.94
CA THR A 156 4.38 21.59 2.97
C THR A 156 3.52 20.34 2.92
N VAL A 157 3.18 19.93 1.71
CA VAL A 157 2.38 18.73 1.46
C VAL A 157 3.31 17.65 0.92
N ILE A 158 3.34 16.50 1.58
CA ILE A 158 4.24 15.40 1.27
C ILE A 158 3.38 14.22 0.81
N GLU A 159 3.61 13.78 -0.43
CA GLU A 159 3.10 12.51 -0.93
C GLU A 159 4.12 11.40 -0.59
N PRO A 160 3.74 10.36 0.15
CA PRO A 160 4.70 9.36 0.64
C PRO A 160 5.26 8.45 -0.45
N ALA A 161 4.55 8.33 -1.58
CA ALA A 161 4.97 7.56 -2.73
C ALA A 161 4.30 8.11 -4.00
N ASP A 162 4.79 7.71 -5.16
CA ASP A 162 4.26 8.15 -6.44
C ASP A 162 3.43 7.05 -7.13
N GLY A 163 2.48 7.46 -7.98
CA GLY A 163 1.74 6.57 -8.88
C GLY A 163 0.98 5.46 -8.15
N ALA A 164 1.09 4.22 -8.64
CA ALA A 164 0.37 3.07 -8.08
C ALA A 164 0.77 2.73 -6.63
N GLU A 165 1.99 3.11 -6.22
CA GLU A 165 2.46 2.89 -4.87
C GLU A 165 1.71 3.79 -3.87
N ALA A 166 1.39 5.03 -4.26
CA ALA A 166 0.58 5.96 -3.48
C ALA A 166 -0.82 5.41 -3.18
N GLU A 167 -1.44 4.71 -4.15
CA GLU A 167 -2.79 4.16 -4.02
C GLU A 167 -2.90 2.97 -3.06
N THR A 168 -1.76 2.34 -2.76
CA THR A 168 -1.63 1.19 -1.85
C THR A 168 -0.98 1.56 -0.53
N ALA A 169 -0.51 2.81 -0.39
CA ALA A 169 0.09 3.30 0.84
C ALA A 169 -0.92 3.31 1.99
N LEU A 170 -0.46 2.86 3.15
CA LEU A 170 -1.23 2.77 4.38
C LEU A 170 -0.47 3.46 5.51
N LEU A 171 -1.08 4.48 6.09
CA LEU A 171 -0.63 5.13 7.31
C LEU A 171 -1.18 4.36 8.51
N TYR A 172 -0.32 4.13 9.49
CA TYR A 172 -0.67 3.67 10.83
C TYR A 172 -0.27 4.76 11.81
N ALA A 173 -1.28 5.39 12.42
CA ALA A 173 -1.09 6.40 13.46
C ALA A 173 -0.49 5.75 14.72
N PRO A 174 0.15 6.54 15.60
CA PRO A 174 0.87 6.02 16.74
C PRO A 174 -0.11 5.37 17.73
N THR A 175 0.36 4.37 18.47
CA THR A 175 -0.41 3.73 19.55
C THR A 175 0.14 4.13 20.91
N GLU A 176 -0.67 3.93 21.95
CA GLU A 176 -0.25 4.14 23.35
C GLU A 176 0.96 3.27 23.75
N ALA A 177 1.26 2.20 22.99
CA ALA A 177 2.38 1.29 23.25
C ALA A 177 3.76 1.80 22.74
N GLY A 178 3.86 3.06 22.32
CA GLY A 178 5.13 3.67 21.88
C GLY A 178 5.58 3.25 20.48
N PHE A 179 4.69 2.64 19.69
CA PHE A 179 4.93 2.36 18.29
C PHE A 179 4.78 3.65 17.46
N PRO A 180 5.71 3.97 16.54
CA PRO A 180 5.72 5.26 15.85
C PRO A 180 4.64 5.33 14.79
N SER A 181 4.32 6.55 14.37
CA SER A 181 3.57 6.79 13.14
C SER A 181 4.38 6.31 11.94
N VAL A 182 3.81 5.42 11.14
CA VAL A 182 4.49 4.88 9.96
C VAL A 182 3.58 4.86 8.74
N ILE A 183 4.17 5.01 7.56
CA ILE A 183 3.52 4.72 6.29
C ILE A 183 4.17 3.48 5.71
N ILE A 184 3.35 2.49 5.36
CA ILE A 184 3.78 1.30 4.65
C ILE A 184 3.29 1.40 3.22
N THR A 185 4.21 1.22 2.30
CA THR A 185 3.96 0.89 0.90
C THR A 185 4.44 -0.53 0.64
N PRO A 186 4.16 -1.12 -0.53
CA PRO A 186 4.69 -2.43 -0.85
C PRO A 186 6.21 -2.55 -0.69
N HIS A 187 6.98 -1.51 -1.04
CA HIS A 187 8.45 -1.57 -1.06
C HIS A 187 9.13 -0.72 0.02
N ARG A 188 8.39 0.12 0.75
CA ARG A 188 8.96 1.08 1.69
C ARG A 188 8.19 1.08 3.00
N LEU A 189 8.94 1.30 4.06
CA LEU A 189 8.45 1.69 5.37
C LEU A 189 9.00 3.08 5.64
N LEU A 190 8.10 4.06 5.74
CA LEU A 190 8.44 5.43 6.11
C LEU A 190 8.09 5.66 7.57
N LEU A 191 8.97 6.35 8.29
CA LEU A 191 8.74 6.77 9.67
C LEU A 191 8.44 8.26 9.69
N ILE A 192 7.42 8.63 10.47
CA ILE A 192 7.02 10.02 10.70
C ILE A 192 7.43 10.39 12.13
N SER A 193 8.43 11.25 12.26
CA SER A 193 8.95 11.76 13.53
C SER A 193 9.23 13.25 13.40
N GLU A 194 10.44 13.72 13.71
CA GLU A 194 10.88 15.11 13.45
C GLU A 194 10.99 15.44 11.96
N ARG A 195 11.16 14.40 11.13
CA ARG A 195 11.03 14.44 9.67
C ARG A 195 10.37 13.16 9.17
N VAL A 196 9.92 13.18 7.93
CA VAL A 196 9.51 11.97 7.21
C VAL A 196 10.72 11.37 6.49
N TYR A 197 11.01 10.09 6.73
CA TYR A 197 12.14 9.43 6.10
C TYR A 197 11.92 7.92 5.98
N ALA A 198 12.68 7.28 5.09
CA ALA A 198 12.58 5.84 4.89
C ALA A 198 13.31 5.09 6.01
N ALA A 199 12.56 4.35 6.81
CA ALA A 199 13.10 3.46 7.82
C ALA A 199 13.63 2.17 7.19
N ALA A 200 12.92 1.65 6.19
CA ALA A 200 13.32 0.47 5.43
C ALA A 200 12.88 0.59 3.97
N VAL A 201 13.77 0.22 3.06
CA VAL A 201 13.53 0.22 1.61
C VAL A 201 13.96 -1.12 1.04
N GLY A 202 13.06 -1.78 0.32
CA GLY A 202 13.36 -3.00 -0.41
C GLY A 202 13.97 -2.74 -1.77
N LYS A 203 14.91 -3.60 -2.16
CA LYS A 203 15.40 -3.74 -3.54
C LYS A 203 14.81 -5.01 -4.14
N ASP A 204 14.18 -4.87 -5.30
CA ASP A 204 13.67 -6.00 -6.09
C ASP A 204 12.77 -6.96 -5.29
N PHE A 205 11.90 -6.42 -4.44
CA PHE A 205 11.08 -7.24 -3.54
C PHE A 205 10.05 -8.10 -4.24
N ALA A 206 9.56 -7.73 -5.42
CA ALA A 206 8.44 -8.41 -6.07
C ALA A 206 8.67 -9.93 -6.12
N PRO A 207 7.73 -10.76 -5.62
CA PRO A 207 6.36 -10.41 -5.20
C PRO A 207 6.19 -10.01 -3.71
N LEU A 208 7.25 -9.98 -2.92
CA LEU A 208 7.19 -9.62 -1.50
C LEU A 208 6.75 -8.17 -1.29
N ARG A 209 6.13 -7.93 -0.13
CA ARG A 209 5.76 -6.58 0.29
C ARG A 209 5.79 -6.41 1.80
N PHE A 210 5.96 -5.17 2.25
CA PHE A 210 5.77 -4.84 3.66
C PHE A 210 4.29 -4.83 4.04
N GLU A 211 3.99 -5.38 5.21
CA GLU A 211 2.67 -5.33 5.84
C GLU A 211 2.81 -5.05 7.35
N MET A 212 1.84 -4.34 7.92
CA MET A 212 1.73 -4.22 9.37
C MET A 212 1.02 -5.45 9.91
N ARG A 213 1.60 -6.07 10.93
CA ARG A 213 0.99 -7.19 11.66
C ARG A 213 0.98 -6.89 13.15
N GLU A 214 0.17 -7.64 13.88
CA GLU A 214 0.05 -7.52 15.32
C GLU A 214 0.19 -8.91 15.94
N LYS A 215 1.00 -9.01 16.99
CA LYS A 215 1.16 -10.23 17.78
C LYS A 215 1.15 -9.86 19.25
N ASP A 216 0.29 -10.50 20.02
CA ASP A 216 0.13 -10.26 21.47
C ASP A 216 -0.12 -8.77 21.81
N GLY A 217 -0.88 -8.06 20.97
CA GLY A 217 -1.17 -6.62 21.13
C GLY A 217 -0.04 -5.68 20.69
N ILE A 218 1.06 -6.23 20.15
CA ILE A 218 2.23 -5.46 19.74
C ILE A 218 2.34 -5.45 18.22
N ARG A 219 2.35 -4.24 17.65
CA ARG A 219 2.55 -4.02 16.22
C ARG A 219 4.00 -4.29 15.81
N TYR A 220 4.16 -4.84 14.62
CA TYR A 220 5.44 -5.04 13.96
C TYR A 220 5.28 -4.99 12.45
N VAL A 221 6.39 -4.75 11.75
CA VAL A 221 6.41 -4.76 10.29
C VAL A 221 6.86 -6.13 9.81
N ALA A 222 6.07 -6.76 8.97
CA ALA A 222 6.37 -8.03 8.33
C ALA A 222 6.73 -7.82 6.87
N LEU A 223 7.67 -8.61 6.36
CA LEU A 223 7.82 -8.83 4.93
C LEU A 223 7.04 -10.11 4.60
N VAL A 224 6.09 -10.03 3.67
CA VAL A 224 5.20 -11.14 3.36
C VAL A 224 5.22 -11.48 1.88
N LEU A 225 4.99 -12.75 1.58
CA LEU A 225 4.58 -13.23 0.28
C LEU A 225 3.04 -13.17 0.22
N PRO A 226 2.44 -12.34 -0.66
CA PRO A 226 0.99 -12.25 -0.79
C PRO A 226 0.35 -13.60 -1.08
N LEU A 227 -0.91 -13.77 -0.65
CA LEU A 227 -1.63 -15.05 -0.75
C LEU A 227 -1.67 -15.61 -2.18
N ASP A 228 -1.85 -14.76 -3.20
CA ASP A 228 -1.94 -15.21 -4.59
C ASP A 228 -0.60 -15.80 -5.08
N ASP A 229 0.52 -15.19 -4.70
CA ASP A 229 1.87 -15.70 -4.99
C ASP A 229 2.22 -16.92 -4.13
N ALA A 230 1.78 -16.92 -2.86
CA ALA A 230 1.94 -18.07 -1.98
C ALA A 230 1.21 -19.30 -2.53
N ARG A 231 -0.01 -19.14 -3.07
CA ARG A 231 -0.80 -20.22 -3.68
C ARG A 231 -0.16 -20.83 -4.93
N GLN A 232 0.62 -20.06 -5.68
CA GLN A 232 1.38 -20.59 -6.82
C GLN A 232 2.46 -21.58 -6.38
N GLN A 233 2.99 -21.41 -5.15
CA GLN A 233 4.04 -22.27 -4.60
C GLN A 233 3.46 -23.37 -3.69
N GLN A 234 2.39 -23.05 -2.96
CA GLN A 234 1.67 -23.94 -2.04
C GLN A 234 0.15 -23.79 -2.29
N PRO A 235 -0.47 -24.64 -3.13
CA PRO A 235 -1.88 -24.51 -3.52
C PRO A 235 -2.87 -24.46 -2.34
N ASP A 236 -2.52 -25.07 -1.22
CA ASP A 236 -3.34 -25.09 0.00
C ASP A 236 -3.14 -23.85 0.90
N ALA A 237 -2.35 -22.86 0.48
CA ALA A 237 -2.16 -21.63 1.22
C ALA A 237 -3.49 -20.86 1.38
N THR A 238 -3.80 -20.53 2.63
CA THR A 238 -5.03 -19.81 3.02
C THR A 238 -4.75 -18.36 3.44
N GLU A 239 -3.49 -18.03 3.74
CA GLU A 239 -3.04 -16.70 4.16
C GLU A 239 -1.71 -16.31 3.51
N ALA A 240 -1.37 -15.02 3.58
CA ALA A 240 -0.08 -14.51 3.14
C ALA A 240 1.04 -15.06 4.06
N VAL A 241 2.12 -15.54 3.45
CA VAL A 241 3.23 -16.18 4.17
C VAL A 241 4.19 -15.09 4.69
N GLU A 242 4.43 -15.07 6.00
CA GLU A 242 5.42 -14.17 6.59
C GLU A 242 6.84 -14.68 6.33
N VAL A 243 7.67 -13.89 5.68
CA VAL A 243 9.05 -14.24 5.31
C VAL A 243 10.05 -13.68 6.33
N ALA A 244 9.80 -12.47 6.82
CA ALA A 244 10.65 -11.81 7.81
C ALA A 244 9.84 -10.87 8.73
N GLN A 245 10.34 -10.71 9.97
CA GLN A 245 9.78 -9.83 10.98
C GLN A 245 10.77 -8.73 11.37
N TYR A 246 10.28 -7.48 11.39
CA TYR A 246 10.98 -6.28 11.83
C TYR A 246 10.22 -5.64 13.00
N ARG A 247 10.81 -5.71 14.19
CA ARG A 247 10.20 -5.17 15.42
C ARG A 247 10.72 -3.77 15.69
N TRP A 248 9.86 -2.88 16.17
CA TRP A 248 10.27 -1.57 16.64
C TRP A 248 10.95 -1.66 18.02
N ASP A 249 12.17 -1.16 18.13
CA ASP A 249 12.81 -0.88 19.41
C ASP A 249 12.54 0.58 19.79
N ALA A 250 11.70 0.79 20.80
CA ALA A 250 11.31 2.13 21.25
C ALA A 250 12.46 2.91 21.90
N TYR A 251 13.48 2.23 22.45
CA TYR A 251 14.63 2.87 23.08
C TYR A 251 15.64 3.32 22.04
N GLU A 252 15.99 2.43 21.11
CA GLU A 252 16.95 2.73 20.04
C GLU A 252 16.32 3.50 18.87
N ARG A 253 14.98 3.59 18.83
CA ARG A 253 14.19 4.25 17.79
C ARG A 253 14.49 3.72 16.39
N LEU A 254 14.56 2.40 16.28
CA LEU A 254 14.89 1.70 15.03
C LEU A 254 14.13 0.37 14.92
N PHE A 255 14.11 -0.18 13.72
CA PHE A 255 13.59 -1.51 13.46
C PHE A 255 14.69 -2.56 13.57
N VAL A 256 14.42 -3.61 14.36
CA VAL A 256 15.30 -4.75 14.61
C VAL A 256 14.76 -5.99 13.88
N GLY A 257 15.56 -6.56 12.98
CA GLY A 257 15.18 -7.74 12.18
C GLY A 257 16.20 -8.06 11.08
N PRO A 258 16.04 -9.15 10.31
CA PRO A 258 14.98 -10.16 10.44
C PRO A 258 15.18 -11.06 11.67
N ILE A 259 14.10 -11.48 12.34
CA ILE A 259 14.17 -12.33 13.55
C ILE A 259 14.24 -13.84 13.20
N SER A 260 14.15 -14.22 11.92
CA SER A 260 14.31 -15.59 11.46
C SER A 260 15.73 -15.89 10.96
N ALA A 261 16.31 -17.01 11.41
CA ALA A 261 17.60 -17.53 10.92
C ALA A 261 17.44 -18.39 9.64
N SER A 262 16.21 -18.71 9.25
CA SER A 262 15.87 -19.50 8.08
C SER A 262 14.55 -18.99 7.52
N TYR A 263 14.50 -18.73 6.21
CA TYR A 263 13.27 -18.33 5.55
C TYR A 263 12.28 -19.50 5.56
N PRO A 264 11.01 -19.28 5.91
CA PRO A 264 10.02 -20.35 5.87
C PRO A 264 9.81 -20.79 4.42
N GLU A 265 9.78 -22.11 4.19
CA GLU A 265 9.27 -22.65 2.92
C GLU A 265 7.82 -22.15 2.73
N PRO A 266 7.45 -21.67 1.52
CA PRO A 266 8.04 -22.01 0.23
C PRO A 266 9.01 -20.96 -0.33
N TYR A 267 9.22 -19.84 0.37
CA TYR A 267 10.07 -18.78 -0.15
C TYR A 267 11.56 -19.13 0.02
N ASN A 268 12.08 -19.87 -0.97
CA ASN A 268 13.51 -20.18 -1.12
C ASN A 268 14.27 -19.02 -1.80
N GLY A 269 13.61 -17.87 -1.97
CA GLY A 269 14.16 -16.71 -2.66
C GLY A 269 15.10 -15.89 -1.79
N ARG A 270 15.87 -15.02 -2.43
CA ARG A 270 16.64 -13.97 -1.76
C ARG A 270 15.91 -12.65 -2.00
N PHE A 271 15.90 -11.80 -1.00
CA PHE A 271 15.52 -10.40 -1.13
C PHE A 271 16.65 -9.53 -0.60
N GLU A 272 16.72 -8.29 -1.08
CA GLU A 272 17.75 -7.34 -0.66
C GLU A 272 17.12 -6.08 -0.08
N MET A 273 17.69 -5.56 1.00
CA MET A 273 17.34 -4.26 1.56
C MET A 273 18.31 -3.20 1.02
N ASP A 274 17.80 -2.03 0.67
CA ASP A 274 18.65 -0.86 0.41
C ASP A 274 19.09 -0.25 1.74
N LEU A 275 20.23 -0.70 2.26
CA LEU A 275 20.76 -0.21 3.54
C LEU A 275 21.22 1.27 3.47
N GLU A 276 21.52 1.79 2.28
CA GLU A 276 21.86 3.22 2.13
C GLU A 276 20.62 4.10 2.31
N LEU A 277 19.46 3.62 1.85
CA LEU A 277 18.18 4.32 1.99
C LEU A 277 17.38 3.93 3.25
N SER A 278 17.79 2.90 3.98
CA SER A 278 17.09 2.38 5.17
C SER A 278 17.67 2.96 6.46
N GLU A 279 17.33 4.21 6.77
CA GLU A 279 18.02 4.98 7.81
C GLU A 279 17.75 4.52 9.25
N ALA A 280 16.62 3.85 9.50
CA ALA A 280 16.22 3.36 10.83
C ALA A 280 16.04 1.84 10.86
N LEU A 281 16.80 1.12 10.04
CA LEU A 281 16.89 -0.32 10.07
C LEU A 281 18.25 -0.72 10.62
N LEU A 282 18.30 -1.52 11.69
CA LEU A 282 19.56 -2.13 12.08
C LEU A 282 19.98 -3.14 11.02
N PRO A 283 21.16 -2.99 10.39
CA PRO A 283 21.70 -4.05 9.57
C PRO A 283 22.04 -5.23 10.49
N LYS A 284 21.29 -6.33 10.40
CA LYS A 284 21.80 -7.59 10.92
C LYS A 284 22.88 -8.07 9.96
N GLY A 285 24.13 -8.03 10.43
CA GLY A 285 25.20 -8.83 9.84
C GLY A 285 24.77 -10.28 9.83
N GLY A 286 24.58 -10.81 8.62
CA GLY A 286 24.25 -12.18 8.34
C GLY A 286 24.50 -12.36 6.86
N ASP A 287 25.57 -13.07 6.52
CA ASP A 287 25.81 -13.49 5.16
C ASP A 287 24.56 -14.24 4.67
N LEU A 288 23.81 -13.62 3.76
CA LEU A 288 23.03 -14.39 2.81
C LEU A 288 24.09 -15.12 1.99
N GLU A 289 24.44 -16.34 2.40
CA GLU A 289 25.35 -17.19 1.66
C GLU A 289 24.85 -17.24 0.21
N VAL A 290 25.50 -16.47 -0.64
CA VAL A 290 25.61 -16.77 -2.05
C VAL A 290 26.57 -17.94 -2.10
N GLU A 291 26.08 -19.15 -1.78
CA GLU A 291 26.74 -20.31 -2.36
C GLU A 291 26.55 -20.16 -3.88
N PRO A 292 27.60 -19.89 -4.67
CA PRO A 292 27.49 -20.13 -6.09
C PRO A 292 27.12 -21.60 -6.23
N LEU A 293 26.09 -21.90 -7.02
CA LEU A 293 25.79 -23.27 -7.42
C LEU A 293 27.10 -23.92 -7.84
N GLU A 294 27.63 -24.81 -6.99
CA GLU A 294 28.70 -25.70 -7.42
C GLU A 294 28.13 -26.40 -8.64
N ASN A 295 28.71 -26.10 -9.81
CA ASN A 295 28.52 -26.88 -11.00
C ASN A 295 29.02 -28.28 -10.68
N LYS A 296 28.16 -29.13 -10.09
CA LYS A 296 28.42 -30.55 -10.00
C LYS A 296 28.54 -31.02 -11.45
N PRO A 297 29.73 -31.48 -11.90
CA PRO A 297 29.81 -32.15 -13.17
C PRO A 297 28.85 -33.34 -13.14
N PRO A 298 28.23 -33.70 -14.28
CA PRO A 298 27.25 -34.77 -14.33
C PRO A 298 27.85 -36.07 -13.77
N PRO A 299 27.02 -36.97 -13.19
CA PRO A 299 27.50 -38.19 -12.55
C PRO A 299 28.46 -38.93 -13.49
N GLY A 300 29.70 -39.11 -13.03
CA GLY A 300 30.70 -39.90 -13.75
C GLY A 300 30.17 -41.32 -13.97
N ILE A 301 30.28 -41.79 -15.20
CA ILE A 301 29.98 -43.18 -15.57
C ILE A 301 30.84 -44.09 -14.68
N PRO A 302 30.27 -45.15 -14.06
CA PRO A 302 31.05 -46.03 -13.20
C PRO A 302 32.10 -46.77 -14.04
N GLY A 303 33.38 -46.67 -13.68
CA GLY A 303 34.38 -47.66 -14.07
C GLY A 303 35.62 -47.21 -14.85
N THR A 304 36.13 -45.99 -14.68
CA THR A 304 37.48 -45.65 -15.18
C THR A 304 38.34 -45.14 -14.05
N ASP A 305 39.14 -46.04 -13.49
CA ASP A 305 40.11 -45.77 -12.42
C ASP A 305 41.30 -44.97 -12.98
N PRO A 306 41.54 -43.72 -12.52
CA PRO A 306 42.63 -42.90 -13.02
C PRO A 306 44.02 -43.27 -12.44
N ASN A 307 44.12 -44.32 -11.60
CA ASN A 307 45.38 -44.71 -10.95
C ASN A 307 46.22 -45.77 -11.67
N GLN A 308 45.96 -46.08 -12.95
CA GLN A 308 46.93 -46.84 -13.76
C GLN A 308 47.96 -45.90 -14.39
N VAL A 309 48.88 -45.41 -13.57
CA VAL A 309 50.17 -44.88 -14.03
C VAL A 309 51.11 -46.06 -14.20
N THR A 310 51.25 -46.51 -15.45
CA THR A 310 52.26 -47.48 -15.86
C THR A 310 53.61 -46.77 -15.94
N GLU A 311 54.56 -47.13 -15.06
CA GLU A 311 55.97 -46.75 -15.23
C GLU A 311 56.54 -47.43 -16.49
N PRO A 312 57.31 -46.73 -17.35
CA PRO A 312 58.11 -47.38 -18.37
C PRO A 312 59.44 -47.87 -17.79
N PRO A 313 59.96 -49.04 -18.23
CA PRO A 313 61.21 -49.59 -17.73
C PRO A 313 62.43 -48.95 -18.42
N PHE A 314 63.42 -48.58 -17.60
CA PHE A 314 64.83 -48.25 -17.86
C PHE A 314 65.19 -47.20 -18.92
#